data_AF-A0AAN5T2A0-F1
#
_entry.id   AF-A0AAN5T2A0-F1
#
_cell.length_a   1.000
_cell.length_b   1.000
_cell.length_c   1.000
_cell.angle_alpha   90.00
_cell.angle_beta   90.00
_cell.angle_gamma   90.00
#
_symmetry.space_group_name_H-M   'P 1'
#
loop_
_entity.id
_entity.type
_entity.pdbx_description
1 polymer ?
#
loop_
_entity_poly.entity_id
_entity_poly.type
_entity_poly.pdbx_seq_one_letter_code
_entity_poly.pdbx_strand_id
1 'polypeptide(L)' 'KKWLEQIAPHEPIRQYRHNDTGEDNADAHIKRQIMGREVVVAITEGRLDFGPWEQIFYGEFDGRRDKRVLVKIIGQ' A
#
# COMPACT_ATOMS: atom_id res chain seq x y z
N LYS A 1 0.64 10.71 -5.29
CA LYS A 1 -0.35 11.15 -4.27
C LYS A 1 -1.58 11.81 -4.89
N LYS A 2 -1.46 12.89 -5.69
CA LYS A 2 -2.62 13.61 -6.27
C LYS A 2 -3.67 12.72 -6.95
N TRP A 3 -3.23 11.73 -7.72
CA TRP A 3 -4.14 10.79 -8.41
C TRP A 3 -4.95 9.91 -7.46
N LEU A 4 -4.33 9.38 -6.40
CA LEU A 4 -5.06 8.56 -5.41
C LEU A 4 -6.10 9.37 -4.64
N GLU A 5 -5.85 10.66 -4.38
CA GLU A 5 -6.86 11.54 -3.77
C GLU A 5 -8.04 11.83 -4.72
N GLN A 6 -7.87 11.72 -6.03
CA GLN A 6 -8.98 11.86 -6.97
C GLN A 6 -9.89 10.62 -6.98
N ILE A 7 -9.34 9.44 -6.69
CA ILE A 7 -10.08 8.17 -6.70
C ILE A 7 -10.66 7.83 -5.32
N ALA A 8 -9.86 8.03 -4.28
CA ALA A 8 -10.19 7.73 -2.89
C ALA A 8 -9.78 8.94 -2.02
N PRO A 9 -10.52 10.06 -2.08
CA PRO A 9 -10.21 11.25 -1.31
C PRO A 9 -10.32 10.98 0.19
N HIS A 10 -9.44 11.59 0.98
CA HIS A 10 -9.58 11.58 2.43
C HIS A 10 -10.83 12.37 2.89
N GLU A 11 -10.99 13.60 2.40
CA GLU A 11 -12.09 14.49 2.78
C GLU A 11 -13.20 14.55 1.72
N PRO A 12 -14.48 14.75 2.11
CA PRO A 12 -14.97 14.82 3.49
C PRO A 12 -14.97 13.43 4.17
N ILE A 13 -14.40 13.28 5.37
CA ILE A 13 -14.29 11.96 6.05
C ILE A 13 -15.64 11.27 6.27
N ARG A 14 -16.74 12.03 6.38
CA ARG A 14 -18.10 11.53 6.58
C ARG A 14 -18.69 10.84 5.34
N GLN A 15 -18.03 10.90 4.18
CA GLN A 15 -18.49 10.19 2.99
C GLN A 15 -18.37 8.67 3.13
N TYR A 16 -17.57 8.18 4.08
CA TYR A 16 -17.34 6.76 4.29
C TYR A 16 -17.97 6.29 5.59
N ARG A 17 -18.89 5.32 5.50
CA ARG A 17 -19.54 4.71 6.67
C ARG A 17 -18.57 4.00 7.62
N HIS A 18 -17.40 3.58 7.13
CA HIS A 18 -16.33 3.03 7.98
C HIS A 18 -15.94 4.03 9.08
N ASN A 19 -15.92 5.32 8.77
CA ASN A 19 -15.57 6.38 9.72
C ASN A 19 -16.67 6.65 10.77
N ASP A 20 -17.87 6.06 10.63
CA ASP A 20 -18.93 6.17 11.64
C ASP A 20 -18.52 5.53 12.99
N THR A 21 -17.44 4.74 13.02
CA THR A 21 -16.87 4.16 14.24
C THR A 21 -15.96 5.10 15.02
N GLY A 22 -15.76 6.34 14.54
CA GLY A 22 -14.87 7.35 15.15
C GLY A 22 -13.45 7.39 14.55
N GLU A 23 -13.17 6.55 13.56
CA GLU A 23 -11.93 6.58 12.77
C GLU A 23 -12.07 7.57 11.59
N ASP A 24 -10.96 7.89 10.92
CA ASP A 24 -10.94 8.77 9.73
C ASP A 24 -10.23 8.15 8.51
N ASN A 25 -9.79 6.90 8.62
CA ASN A 25 -8.86 6.24 7.70
C ASN A 25 -9.51 5.36 6.61
N ALA A 26 -10.82 5.49 6.37
CA ALA A 26 -11.51 4.73 5.33
C ALA A 26 -10.84 4.85 3.95
N ASP A 27 -10.33 6.03 3.59
CA ASP A 27 -9.64 6.25 2.33
C ASP A 27 -8.35 5.43 2.23
N ALA A 28 -7.63 5.24 3.34
CA ALA A 28 -6.40 4.45 3.37
C ALA A 28 -6.66 2.98 3.05
N HIS A 29 -7.78 2.43 3.52
CA HIS A 29 -8.22 1.08 3.16
C HIS A 29 -8.46 0.95 1.66
N ILE A 30 -9.08 1.94 1.02
CA ILE A 30 -9.36 1.92 -0.43
C ILE A 30 -8.06 2.13 -1.22
N LYS A 31 -7.24 3.12 -0.85
CA LYS A 31 -5.94 3.41 -1.48
C LYS A 31 -5.04 2.18 -1.52
N ARG A 32 -4.97 1.41 -0.43
CA ARG A 32 -4.18 0.17 -0.39
C ARG A 32 -4.74 -0.90 -1.32
N GLN A 33 -6.06 -1.00 -1.49
CA GLN A 33 -6.67 -1.96 -2.41
C GLN A 33 -6.33 -1.64 -3.87
N ILE A 34 -6.26 -0.35 -4.22
CA ILE A 34 -5.86 0.12 -5.55
C ILE A 34 -4.38 -0.17 -5.83
N MET A 35 -3.51 0.12 -4.86
CA MET A 35 -2.05 0.00 -5.03
C MET A 35 -1.52 -1.43 -4.89
N GLY A 36 -2.30 -2.33 -4.30
CA GLY A 36 -1.90 -3.70 -4.02
C GLY A 36 -1.27 -3.85 -2.63
N ARG A 37 -1.54 -4.99 -2.00
CA ARG A 37 -0.97 -5.35 -0.68
C ARG A 37 0.48 -5.80 -0.78
N GLU A 38 0.84 -6.47 -1.87
CA GLU A 38 2.07 -7.24 -2.01
C GLU A 38 2.54 -7.30 -3.45
N VAL A 39 3.80 -7.70 -3.60
CA VAL A 39 4.41 -8.03 -4.89
C VAL A 39 5.15 -9.35 -4.76
N VAL A 40 5.26 -10.08 -5.87
CA VAL A 40 6.13 -11.25 -5.99
C VAL A 40 7.25 -10.87 -6.96
N VAL A 41 8.49 -11.15 -6.55
CA VAL A 41 9.69 -10.82 -7.34
C VAL A 41 10.51 -12.09 -7.50
N ALA A 42 10.93 -12.36 -8.73
CA ALA A 42 11.81 -13.49 -9.02
C ALA A 42 13.22 -13.23 -8.46
N ILE A 43 13.90 -14.31 -8.07
CA ILE A 43 15.32 -14.26 -7.70
C ILE A 43 16.07 -15.14 -8.69
N THR A 44 16.96 -14.52 -9.45
CA THR A 44 17.79 -15.17 -10.46
C THR A 44 19.25 -14.94 -10.08
N GLU A 45 20.04 -16.02 -9.98
CA GLU A 45 21.45 -15.98 -9.58
C GLU A 45 21.71 -15.20 -8.27
N GLY A 46 20.82 -15.36 -7.30
CA GLY A 46 20.92 -14.73 -5.98
C GLY A 46 20.61 -13.23 -5.95
N ARG A 47 20.01 -12.67 -7.01
CA ARG A 47 19.63 -11.26 -7.11
C ARG A 47 18.14 -11.11 -7.41
N LEU A 48 17.54 -10.02 -6.92
CA LEU A 48 16.19 -9.62 -7.34
C LEU A 48 16.23 -9.33 -8.83
N ASP A 49 15.41 -10.05 -9.59
CA ASP A 49 15.38 -9.99 -11.05
C ASP A 49 14.48 -8.83 -11.50
N PHE A 50 15.01 -7.61 -11.35
CA PHE A 50 14.34 -6.38 -11.70
C PHE A 50 14.67 -5.92 -13.13
N GLY A 51 13.67 -5.38 -13.81
CA GLY A 51 13.87 -4.49 -14.94
C GLY A 51 14.56 -3.18 -14.54
N PRO A 52 15.07 -2.40 -15.51
CA PRO A 52 15.91 -1.22 -15.25
C PRO A 52 15.22 -0.10 -14.45
N TRP A 53 13.89 -0.12 -14.34
CA TRP A 53 13.09 0.93 -13.69
C TRP A 53 12.20 0.39 -12.56
N GLU A 54 12.30 -0.90 -12.24
CA GLU A 54 11.48 -1.49 -11.20
C GLU A 54 12.04 -1.18 -9.82
N GLN A 55 11.14 -0.86 -8.88
CA GLN A 55 11.45 -0.51 -7.51
C GLN A 55 10.32 -1.01 -6.61
N ILE A 56 10.67 -1.44 -5.38
CA ILE A 56 9.69 -1.80 -4.36
C ILE A 56 9.47 -0.59 -3.45
N PHE A 57 8.20 -0.22 -3.26
CA PHE A 57 7.81 0.83 -2.33
C PHE A 57 6.91 0.29 -1.23
N TYR A 58 7.11 0.81 -0.01
CA TYR A 58 6.10 0.72 1.04
C TYR A 58 5.12 1.90 0.90
N GLY A 59 3.92 1.63 0.38
CA GLY A 59 2.85 2.63 0.26
C GLY A 59 2.14 2.83 1.59
N GLU A 60 2.54 3.83 2.37
CA GLU A 60 1.86 4.20 3.61
C GLU A 60 0.74 5.22 3.34
N PHE A 61 -0.47 4.92 3.84
CA PHE A 61 -1.68 5.71 3.64
C PHE A 61 -2.37 6.13 4.95
N ASP A 62 -1.98 5.56 6.09
CA ASP A 62 -2.47 5.87 7.44
C ASP A 62 -1.33 5.61 8.45
N GLY A 63 -0.40 6.56 8.52
CA GLY A 63 0.90 6.44 9.20
C GLY A 63 0.92 6.98 10.64
N ARG A 64 2.11 7.43 11.09
CA ARG A 64 2.36 7.96 12.46
C ARG A 64 2.12 6.97 13.60
N ARG A 65 2.24 5.67 13.29
CA ARG A 65 2.22 4.54 14.22
C ARG A 65 3.10 3.42 13.67
N ASP A 66 3.59 2.55 14.54
CA ASP A 66 4.46 1.45 14.12
C ASP A 66 3.69 0.43 13.27
N LYS A 67 4.21 0.16 12.08
CA LYS A 67 3.66 -0.78 11.10
C LYS A 67 4.78 -1.66 10.54
N ARG A 68 4.41 -2.76 9.90
CA ARG A 68 5.35 -3.82 9.49
C ARG A 68 5.14 -4.22 8.04
N VAL A 69 6.23 -4.61 7.40
CA VAL A 69 6.24 -5.30 6.11
C VAL A 69 6.86 -6.68 6.35
N LEU A 70 6.32 -7.71 5.68
CA LEU A 70 6.87 -9.06 5.72
C LEU A 70 7.57 -9.35 4.40
N VAL A 71 8.80 -9.87 4.47
CA VAL A 71 9.51 -10.44 3.32
C VAL A 71 9.64 -11.94 3.56
N LYS A 72 9.21 -12.74 2.58
CA LYS A 72 9.31 -14.20 2.61
C LYS A 72 9.96 -14.68 1.32
N ILE A 73 11.04 -15.45 1.46
CA ILE A 73 11.78 -16.03 0.33
C ILE A 73 11.63 -17.54 0.41
N ILE A 74 11.35 -18.17 -0.72
CA ILE A 74 11.32 -19.62 -0.92
C ILE A 74 12.12 -19.95 -2.18
N GLY A 75 12.89 -21.03 -2.16
CA GLY A 75 13.78 -21.40 -3.27
C GLY A 75 14.91 -22.30 -2.79
N GLN A 76 15.77 -22.72 -3.72
CA GLN A 76 17.01 -23.44 -3.47
C GLN A 76 18.18 -22.63 -4.04
#